data_AF-A0A8S9VEX6-F1
#
_entry.id   AF-A0A8S9VEX6-F1
#
_cell.length_a   1.000
_cell.length_b   1.000
_cell.length_c   1.000
_cell.angle_alpha   90.00
_cell.angle_beta   90.00
_cell.angle_gamma   90.00
#
_symmetry.space_group_name_H-M   'P 1'
#
loop_
_entity.id
_entity.type
_entity.pdbx_description
1 polymer ?
#
loop_
_entity_poly.entity_id
_entity_poly.type
_entity_poly.pdbx_seq_one_letter_code
_entity_poly.pdbx_strand_id
1 'polypeptide(L)'
;MHLNKAGSELFSNPQFSPWVQYVDDLSKLSKKEVSAVSTLIVSYGDTRLYEMIEKAKTISQTKALATKLEAEQMRHWVTTRKNPEEVFYLFKCNMPIMNPLTTPNFPTWVKYVDDLNNKPPRRARIDDPNAEKGNLQQR
;
A
#
# COMPACT_ATOMS: atom_id res chain seq x y z
N MET A 1 18.82 14.66 0.82
CA MET A 1 17.86 14.24 1.87
C MET A 1 18.26 12.88 2.41
N HIS A 2 18.22 12.67 3.72
CA HIS A 2 18.48 11.38 4.35
C HIS A 2 17.17 10.60 4.47
N LEU A 3 16.82 9.87 3.42
CA LEU A 3 15.60 9.06 3.34
C LEU A 3 15.74 7.71 4.05
N ASN A 4 16.82 7.47 4.80
CA ASN A 4 17.09 6.24 5.55
C ASN A 4 16.77 6.37 7.06
N LYS A 5 16.21 7.50 7.51
CA LYS A 5 15.83 7.70 8.92
C LYS A 5 14.60 6.87 9.28
N ALA A 6 14.73 5.99 10.27
CA ALA A 6 13.65 5.10 10.70
C ALA A 6 12.54 5.84 11.46
N GLY A 7 11.28 5.40 11.29
CA GLY A 7 10.18 5.78 12.18
C GLY A 7 9.63 7.19 11.98
N SER A 8 9.12 7.76 13.07
CA SER A 8 8.55 9.11 13.13
C SER A 8 9.54 10.23 12.75
N GLU A 9 10.84 9.95 12.78
CA GLU A 9 11.88 10.92 12.41
C GLU A 9 11.83 11.31 10.93
N LEU A 10 11.38 10.41 10.05
CA LEU A 10 11.20 10.73 8.63
C LEU A 10 10.06 11.74 8.44
N PHE A 11 8.93 11.51 9.09
CA PHE A 11 7.74 12.35 8.97
C PHE A 11 7.92 13.73 9.62
N SER A 12 8.76 13.80 10.66
CA SER A 12 9.15 15.06 11.29
C SER A 12 10.28 15.80 10.55
N ASN A 13 10.86 15.21 9.50
CA ASN A 13 11.89 15.87 8.72
C ASN A 13 11.25 16.96 7.84
N PRO A 14 11.66 18.24 7.98
CA PRO A 14 11.06 19.35 7.23
C PRO A 14 11.23 19.21 5.71
N GLN A 15 12.20 18.41 5.27
CA GLN A 15 12.46 18.14 3.86
C GLN A 15 11.58 17.02 3.28
N PHE A 16 10.93 16.22 4.12
CA PHE A 16 10.16 15.06 3.65
C PHE A 16 8.86 15.45 2.93
N SER A 17 8.09 16.40 3.46
CA SER A 17 6.87 16.87 2.79
C SER A 17 7.16 17.51 1.42
N PRO A 18 8.15 18.44 1.29
CA PRO A 18 8.59 18.93 -0.02
C PRO A 18 9.01 17.84 -1.00
N TRP A 19 9.66 16.78 -0.52
CA TRP A 19 10.03 15.65 -1.37
C TRP A 19 8.84 14.87 -1.89
N VAL A 20 7.87 14.55 -1.03
CA VAL A 20 6.63 13.88 -1.45
C VAL A 20 5.94 14.72 -2.53
N GLN A 21 5.86 16.03 -2.33
CA GLN A 21 5.28 16.95 -3.31
C GLN A 21 6.06 16.95 -4.64
N TYR A 22 7.39 16.98 -4.59
CA TYR A 22 8.22 16.88 -5.78
C TYR A 22 7.99 15.59 -6.57
N VAL A 23 7.89 14.44 -5.87
CA VAL A 23 7.61 13.15 -6.53
C VAL A 23 6.24 13.14 -7.19
N ASP A 24 5.22 13.73 -6.55
CA ASP A 24 3.89 13.85 -7.14
C ASP A 24 3.89 14.72 -8.40
N ASP A 25 4.59 15.84 -8.37
CA ASP A 25 4.68 16.74 -9.52
C ASP A 25 5.47 16.09 -10.67
N LEU A 26 6.52 15.33 -10.35
CA LEU A 26 7.23 14.51 -11.33
C LEU A 26 6.31 13.43 -11.94
N SER A 27 5.48 12.79 -11.12
CA SER A 27 4.52 11.78 -11.57
C SER A 27 3.53 12.34 -12.59
N LYS A 28 3.01 13.55 -12.35
CA LYS A 28 2.09 14.26 -13.28
C LYS A 28 2.74 14.60 -14.63
N LEU A 29 4.05 14.86 -14.62
CA LEU A 29 4.80 15.27 -15.82
C LEU A 29 5.31 14.07 -16.64
N SER A 30 5.29 12.87 -16.08
CA SER A 30 5.88 11.69 -16.71
C SER A 30 4.82 10.65 -17.12
N LYS A 31 5.10 9.88 -18.17
CA LYS A 31 4.26 8.72 -18.55
C LYS A 31 4.44 7.52 -17.61
N LYS A 32 5.36 7.60 -16.64
CA LYS A 32 5.63 6.53 -15.68
C LYS A 32 5.01 6.91 -14.34
N GLU A 33 4.20 6.02 -13.78
CA GLU A 33 3.62 6.21 -12.47
C GLU A 33 4.73 6.05 -11.42
N VAL A 34 5.33 7.17 -11.00
CA VAL A 34 6.27 7.22 -9.87
C VAL A 34 5.49 7.74 -8.66
N SER A 35 5.61 7.07 -7.52
CA SER A 35 5.01 7.54 -6.27
C SER A 35 6.02 7.57 -5.14
N ALA A 36 5.83 8.48 -4.19
CA ALA A 36 6.67 8.55 -2.99
C ALA A 36 6.66 7.21 -2.26
N VAL A 37 5.48 6.58 -2.14
CA VAL A 37 5.33 5.26 -1.54
C VAL A 37 6.17 4.19 -2.24
N SER A 38 6.19 4.13 -3.57
CA SER A 38 7.01 3.13 -4.29
C SER A 38 8.50 3.24 -3.95
N THR A 39 9.01 4.46 -3.80
CA THR A 39 10.41 4.71 -3.41
C THR A 39 10.67 4.33 -1.95
N LEU A 40 9.71 4.63 -1.08
CA LEU A 40 9.80 4.29 0.34
C LEU A 40 9.72 2.78 0.59
N ILE A 41 8.91 2.06 -0.19
CA ILE A 41 8.84 0.58 -0.13
C ILE A 41 10.19 -0.04 -0.49
N VAL A 42 10.88 0.47 -1.52
CA VAL A 42 12.24 -0.01 -1.86
C VAL A 42 13.22 0.22 -0.70
N SER A 43 13.04 1.29 0.07
CA SER A 43 13.95 1.66 1.16
C SER A 43 13.66 0.95 2.48
N TYR A 44 12.39 0.68 2.77
CA TYR A 44 11.94 0.21 4.10
C TYR A 44 11.22 -1.13 4.08
N GLY A 45 10.69 -1.55 2.94
CA GLY A 45 9.71 -2.62 2.81
C GLY A 45 8.29 -2.16 3.13
N ASP A 46 7.31 -2.85 2.54
CA ASP A 46 5.88 -2.53 2.66
C ASP A 46 5.37 -2.49 4.10
N THR A 47 5.62 -3.56 4.86
CA THR A 47 5.14 -3.72 6.24
C THR A 47 5.68 -2.64 7.15
N ARG A 48 7.00 -2.43 7.12
CA ARG A 48 7.66 -1.43 7.96
C ARG A 48 7.22 -0.02 7.60
N LEU A 49 7.05 0.28 6.31
CA LEU A 49 6.53 1.58 5.88
C LEU A 49 5.12 1.82 6.43
N TYR A 50 4.25 0.82 6.38
CA TYR A 50 2.88 0.92 6.91
C TYR A 50 2.88 1.21 8.42
N GLU A 51 3.70 0.51 9.20
CA GLU A 51 3.85 0.78 10.64
C GLU A 51 4.35 2.19 10.94
N MET A 52 5.28 2.70 10.12
CA MET A 52 5.78 4.07 10.23
C MET A 52 4.67 5.10 9.96
N ILE A 53 3.84 4.84 8.94
CA ILE A 53 2.68 5.67 8.59
C ILE A 53 1.63 5.65 9.71
N GLU A 54 1.28 4.48 10.23
CA GLU A 54 0.34 4.32 11.34
C GLU A 54 0.81 5.08 12.58
N LYS A 55 2.10 4.99 12.94
CA LYS A 55 2.66 5.78 14.04
C LYS A 55 2.55 7.29 13.76
N ALA A 56 2.88 7.73 12.55
CA ALA A 56 2.81 9.13 12.16
C ALA A 56 1.37 9.69 12.12
N LYS A 57 0.35 8.84 11.91
CA LYS A 57 -1.07 9.25 12.00
C LYS A 57 -1.52 9.63 13.41
N THR A 58 -0.82 9.14 14.44
CA THR A 58 -1.14 9.46 15.84
C THR A 58 -0.63 10.83 16.29
N ILE A 59 0.27 11.45 15.53
CA ILE A 59 0.88 12.75 15.83
C ILE A 59 0.21 13.84 14.99
N SER A 60 -0.38 14.84 15.63
CA SER A 60 -1.16 15.90 14.97
C SER A 60 -0.41 16.60 13.83
N GLN A 61 0.88 16.90 14.02
CA GLN A 61 1.71 17.58 13.02
C GLN A 61 1.93 16.76 11.74
N THR A 62 1.98 15.43 11.84
CA THR A 62 2.31 14.54 10.72
C THR A 62 1.09 13.82 10.15
N LYS A 63 -0.05 13.88 10.85
CA LYS A 63 -1.28 13.13 10.53
C LYS A 63 -1.75 13.30 9.10
N ALA A 64 -1.77 14.53 8.59
CA ALA A 64 -2.25 14.82 7.24
C ALA A 64 -1.40 14.15 6.16
N LEU A 65 -0.07 14.28 6.25
CA LEU A 65 0.86 13.66 5.31
C LEU A 65 0.82 12.13 5.41
N ALA A 66 0.75 11.59 6.64
CA ALA A 66 0.67 10.16 6.87
C ALA A 66 -0.63 9.55 6.30
N THR A 67 -1.77 10.22 6.47
CA THR A 67 -3.06 9.78 5.89
C THR A 67 -3.02 9.75 4.37
N LYS A 68 -2.37 10.74 3.75
CA LYS A 68 -2.15 10.75 2.30
C LYS A 68 -1.30 9.57 1.84
N LEU A 69 -0.17 9.32 2.49
CA LEU A 69 0.74 8.22 2.15
C LEU A 69 0.12 6.84 2.40
N GLU A 70 -0.72 6.69 3.42
CA GLU A 70 -1.53 5.47 3.61
C GLU A 70 -2.44 5.23 2.40
N ALA A 71 -3.17 6.24 1.95
CA ALA A 71 -4.07 6.11 0.79
C ALA A 71 -3.31 5.78 -0.50
N GLU A 72 -2.08 6.27 -0.66
CA GLU A 72 -1.19 5.90 -1.76
C GLU A 72 -0.67 4.47 -1.63
N GLN A 73 -0.34 4.02 -0.41
CA GLN A 73 0.11 2.65 -0.15
C GLN A 73 -1.01 1.64 -0.40
N MET A 74 -2.24 1.95 0.00
CA MET A 74 -3.41 1.11 -0.32
C MET A 74 -3.61 0.99 -1.83
N ARG A 75 -3.53 2.10 -2.57
CA ARG A 75 -3.58 2.08 -4.04
C ARG A 75 -2.46 1.26 -4.65
N HIS A 76 -1.25 1.37 -4.11
CA HIS A 76 -0.11 0.55 -4.53
C HIS A 76 -0.36 -0.94 -4.29
N TRP A 77 -0.88 -1.34 -3.12
CA TRP A 77 -1.20 -2.73 -2.83
C TRP A 77 -2.32 -3.29 -3.71
N VAL A 78 -3.29 -2.47 -4.12
CA VAL A 78 -4.30 -2.86 -5.12
C VAL A 78 -3.66 -3.04 -6.49
N THR A 79 -2.76 -2.14 -6.90
CA THR A 79 -2.12 -2.21 -8.22
C THR A 79 -1.12 -3.35 -8.35
N THR A 80 -0.41 -3.69 -7.29
CA THR A 80 0.53 -4.83 -7.24
C THR A 80 -0.12 -6.15 -6.83
N ARG A 81 -1.41 -6.12 -6.50
CA ARG A 81 -2.19 -7.28 -6.01
C ARG A 81 -1.54 -7.96 -4.81
N LYS A 82 -1.17 -7.18 -3.79
CA LYS A 82 -0.68 -7.70 -2.52
C LYS A 82 -1.68 -8.72 -1.95
N ASN A 83 -1.16 -9.77 -1.31
CA ASN A 83 -2.00 -10.81 -0.74
C ASN A 83 -2.98 -10.22 0.30
N PRO A 84 -4.31 -10.37 0.12
CA PRO A 84 -5.30 -9.90 1.08
C PRO A 84 -5.11 -10.42 2.50
N GLU A 85 -4.57 -11.63 2.65
CA GLU A 85 -4.27 -12.22 3.95
C GLU A 85 -3.17 -11.43 4.67
N GLU A 86 -2.10 -11.04 3.96
CA GLU A 86 -1.05 -10.19 4.54
C GLU A 86 -1.60 -8.83 4.98
N VAL A 87 -2.50 -8.24 4.18
CA VAL A 87 -3.14 -6.96 4.53
C VAL A 87 -4.06 -7.13 5.74
N PHE A 88 -4.73 -8.27 5.87
CA PHE A 88 -5.56 -8.61 7.03
C PHE A 88 -4.74 -8.65 8.33
N TYR A 89 -3.56 -9.28 8.28
CA TYR A 89 -2.60 -9.30 9.40
C TYR A 89 -2.06 -7.91 9.73
N LEU A 90 -1.68 -7.12 8.72
CA LEU A 90 -1.19 -5.75 8.91
C LEU A 90 -2.23 -4.86 9.60
N PHE A 91 -3.49 -5.06 9.26
CA PHE A 91 -4.61 -4.31 9.85
C PHE A 91 -5.02 -4.85 11.22
N LYS A 92 -4.29 -5.85 11.75
CA LYS A 92 -4.51 -6.50 13.05
C LYS A 92 -5.91 -7.10 13.17
N CYS A 93 -6.49 -7.51 12.06
CA CYS A 93 -7.82 -8.12 12.03
C CYS A 93 -7.79 -9.59 12.48
N ASN A 94 -6.61 -10.18 12.68
CA ASN A 94 -6.40 -11.56 13.12
C ASN A 94 -6.18 -11.71 14.64
N MET A 95 -6.41 -10.66 15.43
CA MET A 95 -6.13 -10.68 16.87
C MET A 95 -7.00 -11.74 17.56
N PRO A 96 -6.44 -12.76 18.25
CA PRO A 96 -7.20 -13.91 18.76
C PRO A 96 -8.32 -13.56 19.75
N ILE A 97 -8.18 -12.42 20.44
CA ILE A 97 -9.08 -11.98 21.51
C ILE A 97 -10.20 -11.08 20.94
N MET A 98 -10.08 -10.61 19.70
CA MET A 98 -11.02 -9.68 19.10
C MET A 98 -11.80 -10.36 17.97
N ASN A 99 -13.11 -10.14 17.93
CA ASN A 99 -13.87 -10.45 16.72
C ASN A 99 -13.34 -9.54 15.59
N PRO A 100 -12.93 -10.07 14.42
CA PRO A 100 -12.49 -9.24 13.30
C PRO A 100 -13.51 -8.18 12.93
N LEU A 101 -14.81 -8.50 13.02
CA LEU A 101 -15.92 -7.58 12.72
C LEU A 101 -15.99 -6.37 13.67
N THR A 102 -15.35 -6.46 14.84
CA THR A 102 -15.28 -5.37 15.82
C THR A 102 -13.95 -4.62 15.77
N THR A 103 -13.04 -5.00 14.87
CA THR A 103 -11.76 -4.31 14.68
C THR A 103 -11.98 -3.05 13.84
N PRO A 104 -11.59 -1.85 14.31
CA PRO A 104 -11.86 -0.60 13.60
C PRO A 104 -11.31 -0.55 12.17
N ASN A 105 -10.27 -1.33 11.87
CA ASN A 105 -9.64 -1.40 10.54
C ASN A 105 -10.31 -2.42 9.60
N PHE A 106 -11.22 -3.27 10.08
CA PHE A 106 -11.87 -4.31 9.27
C PHE A 106 -12.66 -3.75 8.07
N PRO A 107 -13.45 -2.67 8.19
CA PRO A 107 -14.12 -2.07 7.03
C PRO A 107 -13.15 -1.60 5.95
N THR A 108 -11.97 -1.11 6.34
CA THR A 108 -10.91 -0.71 5.40
C THR A 108 -10.33 -1.91 4.67
N TRP A 109 -10.18 -3.06 5.35
CA TRP A 109 -9.75 -4.30 4.72
C TRP A 109 -10.80 -4.84 3.73
N VAL A 110 -12.09 -4.81 4.07
CA VAL A 110 -13.18 -5.20 3.16
C VAL A 110 -13.13 -4.37 1.89
N LYS A 111 -13.04 -3.04 2.04
CA LYS A 111 -12.91 -2.13 0.90
C LYS A 111 -11.67 -2.45 0.04
N TYR A 112 -10.55 -2.80 0.65
CA TYR A 112 -9.35 -3.19 -0.08
C TYR A 112 -9.57 -4.45 -0.94
N VAL A 113 -10.24 -5.47 -0.40
CA VAL A 113 -10.59 -6.68 -1.14
C VAL A 113 -11.53 -6.38 -2.30
N ASP A 114 -12.53 -5.52 -2.08
CA ASP A 114 -13.44 -5.07 -3.14
C ASP A 114 -12.69 -4.35 -4.27
N ASP A 115 -11.81 -3.39 -3.91
CA ASP A 115 -10.98 -2.66 -4.87
C ASP A 115 -10.04 -3.59 -5.65
N LEU A 116 -9.51 -4.63 -5.00
CA LEU A 116 -8.65 -5.65 -5.62
C LEU A 116 -9.41 -6.56 -6.60
N ASN A 117 -10.66 -6.89 -6.30
CA ASN A 117 -11.53 -7.73 -7.13
C ASN A 117 -12.08 -6.97 -8.34
N ASN A 118 -12.37 -5.67 -8.17
CA ASN A 118 -12.86 -4.82 -9.25
C ASN A 118 -11.77 -4.44 -10.26
N LYS A 119 -10.49 -4.65 -9.94
CA LYS A 119 -9.39 -4.42 -10.87
C LYS A 119 -9.20 -5.65 -11.77
N PRO A 120 -9.22 -5.49 -13.12
CA PRO A 120 -8.98 -6.61 -14.02
C PRO A 120 -7.62 -7.22 -13.69
N PRO A 121 -7.49 -8.57 -13.71
CA PRO A 121 -6.22 -9.21 -13.48
C PRO A 121 -5.19 -8.61 -14.44
N ARG A 122 -4.01 -8.28 -13.91
CA ARG A 122 -2.87 -7.88 -14.74
C ARG A 122 -2.78 -8.93 -15.83
N ARG A 123 -2.99 -8.54 -17.10
CA ARG A 123 -3.07 -9.47 -18.23
C ARG A 123 -1.99 -10.51 -18.02
N ALA A 124 -2.36 -11.79 -17.91
CA ALA A 124 -1.40 -12.86 -18.07
C ALA A 124 -0.63 -12.50 -19.34
N ARG A 125 0.71 -12.48 -19.28
CA ARG A 125 1.47 -12.41 -20.53
C ARG A 125 0.86 -13.49 -21.42
N ILE A 126 0.35 -13.09 -22.58
CA ILE A 126 -0.29 -13.97 -23.55
C ILE A 126 0.72 -15.04 -24.04
N ASP A 127 1.98 -14.90 -23.63
CA ASP A 127 3.10 -15.78 -23.91
C ASP A 127 3.29 -16.90 -22.87
N ASP A 128 2.36 -17.13 -21.93
CA ASP A 128 2.42 -18.30 -21.03
C ASP A 128 1.74 -19.53 -21.67
N PRO A 129 2.51 -20.51 -22.20
CA PRO A 129 1.96 -21.67 -22.91
C PRO A 129 1.17 -22.65 -22.02
N ASN A 130 1.07 -22.41 -20.71
CA ASN A 130 0.30 -23.26 -19.79
C ASN A 130 -1.13 -22.75 -19.50
N ALA A 131 -1.53 -21.58 -19.99
CA ALA A 131 -2.84 -21.00 -19.66
C ALA A 131 -4.05 -21.75 -20.26
N GLU A 132 -3.89 -22.49 -21.36
CA GLU A 132 -5.00 -23.21 -22.01
C GLU A 132 -5.29 -24.59 -21.39
N LYS A 133 -4.34 -25.19 -20.66
CA LYS A 133 -4.50 -26.57 -20.14
C LYS A 133 -5.49 -26.67 -18.97
N GLY A 134 -5.79 -25.56 -18.29
CA GLY A 134 -6.75 -25.53 -17.18
C GLY A 134 -8.23 -25.53 -17.59
N ASN A 135 -8.54 -25.14 -18.84
CA ASN A 135 -9.93 -24.93 -19.29
C ASN A 135 -10.56 -26.12 -20.04
N LEU A 136 -9.82 -27.23 -20.23
CA LEU A 136 -10.28 -28.40 -20.98
C LEU A 136 -10.66 -29.60 -20.11
N GLN A 137 -10.60 -29.50 -18.77
CA GLN A 137 -11.03 -30.58 -17.87
C GLN A 137 -12.41 -30.36 -17.22
N GLN A 138 -13.21 -29.42 -17.70
CA GLN A 138 -14.57 -29.17 -17.18
C GLN A 138 -15.65 -29.09 -18.27
N ARG A 139 -15.53 -29.88 -19.33
CA ARG A 139 -16.65 -30.14 -20.25
C ARG A 139 -16.95 -31.61 -20.35
#